data_AF-A0A9D6E7R5-F1
#
_entry.id   AF-A0A9D6E7R5-F1
#
_cell.length_a   1.000
_cell.length_b   1.000
_cell.length_c   1.000
_cell.angle_alpha   90.00
_cell.angle_beta   90.00
_cell.angle_gamma   90.00
#
_symmetry.space_group_name_H-M   'P 1'
#
loop_
_entity.id
_entity.type
_entity.pdbx_description
1 polymer ?
#
loop_
_entity_poly.entity_id
_entity_poly.type
_entity_poly.pdbx_seq_one_letter_code
_entity_poly.pdbx_strand_id
1 'polypeptide(L)'
;MRQLADAGRIRRFMEALGAAGNAPAQVYFTGGATAVLLGWRASTIDVDVKLVPDHDALLRALPVLKEQLQLNVELASPADFIPVPPGWEDRSRFVADAGPLSFYHFDLYAQALAKVERGHAQDLGDVRELIARGLVEPRRAIEYFHRIEADLYRYPAIHGPSFRRAVEEAFR
;
A
#
# COMPACT_ATOMS: atom_id res chain seq x y z
N MET A 1 -23.43 -3.25 3.42
CA MET A 1 -22.13 -3.63 2.81
C MET A 1 -21.69 -2.46 1.95
N ARG A 2 -20.47 -1.92 2.13
CA ARG A 2 -19.99 -0.80 1.31
C ARG A 2 -19.71 -1.26 -0.13
N GLN A 3 -19.61 -0.32 -1.05
CA GLN A 3 -19.42 -0.62 -2.48
C GLN A 3 -17.93 -0.84 -2.79
N LEU A 4 -17.65 -1.69 -3.78
CA LEU A 4 -16.28 -1.92 -4.24
C LEU A 4 -15.64 -0.62 -4.75
N ALA A 5 -14.35 -0.44 -4.47
CA ALA A 5 -13.56 0.70 -4.87
C ALA A 5 -12.93 0.50 -6.25
N ASP A 6 -13.53 1.07 -7.29
CA ASP A 6 -12.92 1.23 -8.61
C ASP A 6 -12.04 2.49 -8.69
N ALA A 7 -11.30 2.66 -9.80
CA ALA A 7 -10.41 3.79 -9.99
C ALA A 7 -11.12 5.16 -9.92
N GLY A 8 -12.36 5.26 -10.41
CA GLY A 8 -13.14 6.49 -10.37
C GLY A 8 -13.54 6.86 -8.94
N ARG A 9 -13.91 5.87 -8.13
CA ARG A 9 -14.23 6.07 -6.71
C ARG A 9 -12.99 6.45 -5.90
N ILE A 10 -11.86 5.82 -6.16
CA ILE A 10 -10.59 6.16 -5.48
C ILE A 10 -10.19 7.60 -5.80
N ARG A 11 -10.35 8.06 -7.04
CA ARG A 11 -10.10 9.48 -7.41
C ARG A 11 -11.04 10.44 -6.68
N ARG A 12 -12.35 10.13 -6.59
CA ARG A 12 -13.28 10.94 -5.79
C ARG A 12 -12.91 10.98 -4.31
N PHE A 13 -12.40 9.87 -3.78
CA PHE A 13 -11.86 9.85 -2.42
C PHE A 13 -10.64 10.78 -2.27
N MET A 14 -9.71 10.78 -3.23
CA MET A 14 -8.56 11.69 -3.22
C MET A 14 -8.99 13.16 -3.21
N GLU A 15 -9.92 13.52 -4.09
CA GLU A 15 -10.47 14.89 -4.18
C GLU A 15 -11.16 15.31 -2.87
N ALA A 16 -12.01 14.44 -2.31
CA ALA A 16 -12.74 14.73 -1.09
C ALA A 16 -11.82 14.82 0.15
N LEU A 17 -10.82 13.94 0.24
CA LEU A 17 -9.83 13.99 1.32
C LEU A 17 -8.94 15.23 1.18
N GLY A 18 -8.52 15.57 -0.04
CA GLY A 18 -7.78 16.79 -0.35
C GLY A 18 -8.54 18.06 0.04
N ALA A 19 -9.85 18.12 -0.24
CA ALA A 19 -10.70 19.23 0.16
C ALA A 19 -10.92 19.33 1.68
N ALA A 20 -10.87 18.21 2.40
CA ALA A 20 -10.96 18.18 3.85
C ALA A 20 -9.62 18.54 4.55
N GLY A 21 -8.50 18.37 3.85
CA GLY A 21 -7.17 18.72 4.35
C GLY A 21 -6.98 20.22 4.48
N ASN A 22 -6.38 20.66 5.59
CA ASN A 22 -6.06 22.07 5.86
C ASN A 22 -4.56 22.35 6.02
N ALA A 23 -3.72 21.32 5.86
CA ALA A 23 -2.28 21.38 5.97
C ALA A 23 -1.62 20.35 5.04
N PRO A 24 -0.36 20.59 4.59
CA PRO A 24 0.35 19.65 3.75
C PRO A 24 0.54 18.28 4.40
N ALA A 25 0.25 17.22 3.66
CA ALA A 25 0.57 15.84 4.02
C ALA A 25 0.66 14.94 2.78
N GLN A 26 1.32 13.80 2.96
CA GLN A 26 1.45 12.75 1.96
C GLN A 26 0.53 11.59 2.31
N VAL A 27 -0.16 11.06 1.31
CA VAL A 27 -1.07 9.92 1.45
C VAL A 27 -0.59 8.79 0.56
N TYR A 28 -0.29 7.64 1.17
CA TYR A 28 0.27 6.49 0.47
C TYR A 28 -0.77 5.40 0.34
N PHE A 29 -1.21 5.13 -0.89
CA PHE A 29 -2.04 3.97 -1.22
C PHE A 29 -1.24 2.68 -1.13
N THR A 30 -1.90 1.63 -0.64
CA THR A 30 -1.29 0.30 -0.51
C THR A 30 -2.23 -0.76 -1.07
N GLY A 31 -1.74 -2.00 -1.19
CA GLY A 31 -2.55 -3.18 -1.47
C GLY A 31 -3.42 -3.05 -2.73
N GLY A 32 -4.70 -3.35 -2.56
CA GLY A 32 -5.65 -3.38 -3.67
C GLY A 32 -5.88 -2.02 -4.34
N ALA A 33 -5.76 -0.91 -3.60
CA ALA A 33 -5.90 0.42 -4.19
C ALA A 33 -4.78 0.71 -5.19
N THR A 34 -3.53 0.30 -4.88
CA THR A 34 -2.40 0.38 -5.81
C THR A 34 -2.68 -0.43 -7.08
N ALA A 35 -3.17 -1.66 -6.92
CA ALA A 35 -3.50 -2.54 -8.04
C ALA A 35 -4.59 -1.99 -8.98
N VAL A 36 -5.59 -1.31 -8.41
CA VAL A 36 -6.66 -0.66 -9.16
C VAL A 36 -6.14 0.56 -9.91
N LEU A 37 -5.40 1.43 -9.23
CA LEU A 37 -4.88 2.67 -9.82
C LEU A 37 -3.82 2.42 -10.90
N LEU A 38 -3.02 1.35 -10.77
CA LEU A 38 -2.06 0.92 -11.80
C LEU A 38 -2.69 0.03 -12.89
N GLY A 39 -3.96 -0.34 -12.74
CA GLY A 39 -4.79 -0.86 -13.82
C GLY A 39 -4.68 -2.36 -14.11
N TRP A 40 -4.28 -3.19 -13.14
CA TRP A 40 -4.44 -4.66 -13.29
C TRP A 40 -5.66 -5.21 -12.55
N ARG A 41 -6.27 -4.44 -11.64
CA ARG A 41 -7.56 -4.77 -11.03
C ARG A 41 -8.63 -3.77 -11.42
N ALA A 42 -9.85 -4.25 -11.63
CA ALA A 42 -11.00 -3.38 -11.88
C ALA A 42 -11.46 -2.66 -10.59
N SER A 43 -11.38 -3.35 -9.44
CA SER A 43 -11.77 -2.82 -8.14
C SER A 43 -11.10 -3.55 -6.97
N THR A 44 -11.19 -2.96 -5.78
CA THR A 44 -10.78 -3.55 -4.48
C THR A 44 -11.91 -3.42 -3.46
N ILE A 45 -11.86 -4.21 -2.38
CA ILE A 45 -12.85 -4.15 -1.29
C ILE A 45 -12.55 -2.90 -0.43
N ASP A 46 -11.28 -2.75 -0.03
CA ASP A 46 -10.83 -1.69 0.86
C ASP A 46 -9.77 -0.81 0.19
N VAL A 47 -9.78 0.47 0.57
CA VAL A 47 -8.78 1.47 0.21
C VAL A 47 -7.86 1.70 1.40
N ASP A 48 -6.72 1.02 1.40
CA ASP A 48 -5.72 1.11 2.46
C ASP A 48 -4.81 2.31 2.24
N VAL A 49 -4.64 3.13 3.28
CA VAL A 49 -3.79 4.33 3.23
C VAL A 49 -2.88 4.49 4.44
N LYS A 50 -1.72 5.10 4.22
CA LYS A 50 -0.86 5.69 5.27
C LYS A 50 -0.81 7.21 5.10
N LEU A 51 -0.97 7.96 6.19
CA LEU A 51 -0.86 9.42 6.21
C LEU A 51 0.49 9.82 6.82
N VAL A 52 1.18 10.78 6.21
CA VAL A 52 2.46 11.32 6.72
C VAL A 52 2.55 12.84 6.50
N PRO A 53 2.54 13.67 7.56
CA PRO A 53 2.12 13.33 8.91
C PRO A 53 0.62 13.02 8.96
N ASP A 54 0.18 12.35 10.03
CA ASP A 54 -1.20 11.94 10.29
C ASP A 54 -2.01 13.05 10.99
N HIS A 55 -2.17 14.19 10.32
CA HIS A 55 -2.92 15.33 10.87
C HIS A 55 -4.31 14.91 11.38
N ASP A 56 -4.66 15.36 12.59
CA ASP A 56 -5.94 15.03 13.25
C ASP A 56 -7.16 15.41 12.39
N ALA A 57 -7.07 16.48 11.61
CA ALA A 57 -8.12 16.89 10.67
C ALA A 57 -8.40 15.81 9.61
N LEU A 58 -7.35 15.17 9.06
CA LEU A 58 -7.50 14.08 8.09
C LEU A 58 -8.05 12.83 8.75
N LEU A 59 -7.55 12.49 9.94
CA LEU A 59 -8.03 11.33 10.71
C LEU A 59 -9.53 11.47 11.05
N ARG A 60 -10.00 12.67 11.39
CA ARG A 60 -11.43 12.95 11.61
C ARG A 60 -12.26 12.95 10.33
N ALA A 61 -11.67 13.30 9.18
CA ALA A 61 -12.37 13.28 7.90
C ALA A 61 -12.64 11.85 7.40
N LEU A 62 -11.71 10.92 7.62
CA LEU A 62 -11.82 9.54 7.10
C LEU A 62 -13.12 8.81 7.49
N PRO A 63 -13.58 8.80 8.76
CA PRO A 63 -14.86 8.19 9.14
C PRO A 63 -16.08 8.81 8.46
N VAL A 64 -16.04 10.11 8.15
CA VAL A 64 -17.14 10.80 7.46
C VAL A 64 -17.12 10.45 5.98
N LEU A 65 -15.95 10.53 5.35
CA LEU A 65 -15.78 10.28 3.92
C LEU A 65 -16.07 8.83 3.53
N LYS A 66 -15.68 7.85 4.35
CA LYS A 66 -15.98 6.43 4.08
C LYS A 66 -17.49 6.16 4.01
N GLU A 67 -18.28 6.87 4.82
CA GLU A 67 -19.75 6.77 4.79
C GLU A 67 -20.34 7.55 3.62
N GLN A 68 -19.92 8.79 3.38
CA GLN A 68 -20.42 9.62 2.27
C GLN A 68 -20.13 9.00 0.90
N LEU A 69 -18.93 8.45 0.72
CA LEU A 69 -18.50 7.84 -0.54
C LEU A 69 -18.88 6.36 -0.65
N GLN A 70 -19.47 5.76 0.40
CA GLN A 70 -19.78 4.34 0.47
C GLN A 70 -18.56 3.46 0.12
N LEU A 71 -17.40 3.81 0.68
CA LEU A 71 -16.10 3.15 0.48
C LEU A 71 -15.59 2.60 1.79
N ASN A 72 -14.96 1.41 1.78
CA ASN A 72 -14.17 0.99 2.92
C ASN A 72 -12.80 1.66 2.83
N VAL A 73 -12.38 2.34 3.90
CA VAL A 73 -11.07 2.98 4.01
C VAL A 73 -10.44 2.52 5.32
N GLU A 74 -9.21 2.05 5.25
CA GLU A 74 -8.46 1.54 6.39
C GLU A 74 -7.09 2.23 6.50
N LEU A 75 -6.65 2.45 7.75
CA LEU A 75 -5.30 2.92 8.03
C LEU A 75 -4.40 1.71 8.17
N ALA A 76 -3.79 1.30 7.06
CA ALA A 76 -2.94 0.13 6.98
C ALA A 76 -1.83 0.34 5.96
N SER A 77 -0.65 -0.18 6.29
CA SER A 77 0.54 -0.06 5.47
C SER A 77 1.40 -1.32 5.55
N PRO A 78 2.28 -1.57 4.57
CA PRO A 78 3.24 -2.67 4.65
C PRO A 78 4.10 -2.64 5.94
N ALA A 79 4.36 -1.45 6.49
CA ALA A 79 5.14 -1.28 7.72
C ALA A 79 4.44 -1.85 8.97
N ASP A 80 3.14 -2.11 8.92
CA ASP A 80 2.39 -2.77 10.00
C ASP A 80 2.56 -4.30 9.99
N PHE A 81 3.06 -4.85 8.89
CA PHE A 81 3.18 -6.30 8.68
C PHE A 81 4.62 -6.78 8.53
N ILE A 82 5.52 -5.96 7.97
CA ILE A 82 6.94 -6.28 7.79
C ILE A 82 7.82 -5.04 8.06
N PRO A 83 9.12 -5.21 8.40
CA PRO A 83 10.03 -4.08 8.45
C PRO A 83 10.17 -3.42 7.07
N VAL A 84 10.33 -2.10 7.05
CA VAL A 84 10.52 -1.29 5.85
C VAL A 84 11.79 -0.45 6.00
N PRO A 85 12.79 -0.55 5.12
CA PRO A 85 14.00 0.23 5.22
C PRO A 85 13.71 1.73 5.03
N PRO A 86 14.47 2.61 5.71
CA PRO A 86 14.33 4.06 5.56
C PRO A 86 14.49 4.52 4.10
N GLY A 87 13.95 5.70 3.80
CA GLY A 87 13.90 6.27 2.44
C GLY A 87 12.89 5.56 1.55
N TRP A 88 11.87 4.92 2.13
CA TRP A 88 10.77 4.30 1.37
C TRP A 88 9.86 5.35 0.75
N GLU A 89 9.83 6.54 1.34
CA GLU A 89 9.17 7.74 0.84
C GLU A 89 9.74 8.13 -0.53
N ASP A 90 11.07 8.18 -0.67
CA ASP A 90 11.75 8.50 -1.93
C ASP A 90 11.55 7.43 -3.02
N ARG A 91 11.25 6.19 -2.61
CA ARG A 91 10.93 5.07 -3.51
C ARG A 91 9.45 5.01 -3.87
N SER A 92 8.61 5.79 -3.18
CA SER A 92 7.17 5.78 -3.37
C SER A 92 6.79 6.54 -4.64
N ARG A 93 5.92 5.93 -5.44
CA ARG A 93 5.60 6.45 -6.77
C ARG A 93 4.46 7.45 -6.69
N PHE A 94 4.65 8.66 -7.21
CA PHE A 94 3.61 9.68 -7.27
C PHE A 94 2.36 9.22 -8.04
N VAL A 95 1.20 9.63 -7.55
CA VAL A 95 -0.13 9.37 -8.13
C VAL A 95 -0.76 10.67 -8.63
N ALA A 96 -1.05 11.60 -7.74
CA ALA A 96 -1.60 12.92 -8.05
C ALA A 96 -1.54 13.85 -6.83
N ASP A 97 -1.82 15.14 -7.02
CA ASP A 97 -2.10 16.09 -5.95
C ASP A 97 -3.60 16.36 -5.84
N ALA A 98 -4.09 16.61 -4.63
CA ALA A 98 -5.43 17.17 -4.39
C ALA A 98 -5.42 18.10 -3.17
N GLY A 99 -5.63 19.40 -3.41
CA GLY A 99 -5.54 20.41 -2.35
C GLY A 99 -4.12 20.44 -1.75
N PRO A 100 -3.98 20.41 -0.41
CA PRO A 100 -2.67 20.35 0.24
C PRO A 100 -2.08 18.93 0.29
N LEU A 101 -2.75 17.93 -0.26
CA LEU A 101 -2.31 16.53 -0.16
C LEU A 101 -1.65 16.05 -1.45
N SER A 102 -0.53 15.35 -1.30
CA SER A 102 0.14 14.63 -2.39
C SER A 102 -0.04 13.12 -2.19
N PHE A 103 -0.50 12.43 -3.22
CA PHE A 103 -0.80 11.01 -3.17
C PHE A 103 0.29 10.19 -3.87
N TYR A 104 0.63 9.06 -3.26
CA TYR A 104 1.67 8.15 -3.73
C TYR A 104 1.19 6.69 -3.62
N HIS A 105 1.84 5.79 -4.35
CA HIS A 105 1.88 4.38 -4.01
C HIS A 105 2.98 4.19 -2.98
N PHE A 106 2.66 3.55 -1.85
CA PHE A 106 3.68 3.10 -0.90
C PHE A 106 4.72 2.23 -1.63
N ASP A 107 5.98 2.25 -1.19
CA ASP A 107 7.08 1.46 -1.74
C ASP A 107 6.64 0.09 -2.28
N LEU A 108 6.72 -0.08 -3.60
CA LEU A 108 6.17 -1.25 -4.30
C LEU A 108 6.91 -2.54 -3.91
N TYR A 109 8.17 -2.46 -3.49
CA TYR A 109 8.90 -3.61 -2.96
C TYR A 109 8.35 -4.02 -1.60
N ALA A 110 8.09 -3.06 -0.72
CA ALA A 110 7.45 -3.32 0.57
C ALA A 110 6.05 -3.95 0.39
N GLN A 111 5.25 -3.40 -0.54
CA GLN A 111 3.94 -3.96 -0.87
C GLN A 111 4.04 -5.40 -1.38
N ALA A 112 4.99 -5.70 -2.27
CA ALA A 112 5.19 -7.04 -2.81
C ALA A 112 5.60 -8.04 -1.72
N LEU A 113 6.57 -7.69 -0.86
CA LEU A 113 7.02 -8.56 0.21
C LEU A 113 5.94 -8.79 1.28
N ALA A 114 5.18 -7.77 1.67
CA ALA A 114 4.06 -7.93 2.61
C ALA A 114 2.92 -8.80 2.03
N LYS A 115 2.80 -8.88 0.71
CA LYS A 115 1.88 -9.80 0.03
C LYS A 115 2.40 -11.23 0.01
N VAL A 116 3.70 -11.41 -0.23
CA VAL A 116 4.34 -12.73 -0.14
C VAL A 116 4.25 -13.30 1.28
N GLU A 117 4.43 -12.46 2.31
CA GLU A 117 4.31 -12.88 3.71
C GLU A 117 2.90 -13.44 4.02
N ARG A 118 1.84 -12.75 3.59
CA ARG A 118 0.45 -13.19 3.76
C ARG A 118 0.08 -14.40 2.91
N GLY A 119 0.64 -14.49 1.70
CA GLY A 119 0.61 -15.70 0.86
C GLY A 119 -0.75 -16.10 0.29
N HIS A 120 -1.77 -15.23 0.31
CA HIS A 120 -3.06 -15.54 -0.29
C HIS A 120 -2.97 -15.60 -1.82
N ALA A 121 -3.85 -16.38 -2.47
CA ALA A 121 -3.80 -16.59 -3.93
C ALA A 121 -3.87 -15.27 -4.73
N GLN A 122 -4.69 -14.32 -4.27
CA GLN A 122 -4.80 -12.99 -4.86
C GLN A 122 -3.54 -12.13 -4.63
N ASP A 123 -2.91 -12.25 -3.46
CA ASP A 123 -1.66 -11.55 -3.15
C ASP A 123 -0.53 -12.00 -4.08
N LEU A 124 -0.39 -13.31 -4.30
CA LEU A 124 0.58 -13.85 -5.25
C LEU A 124 0.25 -13.44 -6.71
N GLY A 125 -1.03 -13.26 -7.03
CA GLY A 125 -1.46 -12.68 -8.31
C GLY A 125 -0.98 -11.23 -8.48
N ASP A 126 -1.17 -10.39 -7.46
CA ASP A 126 -0.70 -9.00 -7.47
C ASP A 126 0.83 -8.92 -7.56
N VAL A 127 1.57 -9.80 -6.88
CA VAL A 127 3.04 -9.87 -6.98
C VAL A 127 3.49 -10.20 -8.40
N ARG A 128 2.82 -11.15 -9.08
CA ARG A 128 3.11 -11.47 -10.48
C ARG A 128 2.87 -10.29 -11.41
N GLU A 129 1.80 -9.52 -11.21
CA GLU A 129 1.53 -8.31 -11.99
C GLU A 129 2.60 -7.23 -11.78
N LEU A 130 3.05 -7.03 -10.52
CA LEU A 130 4.14 -6.10 -10.21
C LEU A 130 5.43 -6.47 -10.97
N ILE A 131 5.77 -7.76 -11.03
CA ILE A 131 6.93 -8.26 -11.77
C ILE A 131 6.74 -8.11 -13.28
N ALA A 132 5.61 -8.60 -13.80
CA ALA A 132 5.32 -8.61 -15.24
C ALA A 132 5.32 -7.19 -15.85
N ARG A 133 4.95 -6.18 -15.06
CA ARG A 133 4.93 -4.77 -15.47
C ARG A 133 6.25 -4.04 -15.24
N GLY A 134 7.29 -4.73 -14.75
CA GLY A 134 8.60 -4.14 -14.45
C GLY A 134 8.58 -3.14 -13.30
N LEU A 135 7.56 -3.18 -12.44
CA LEU A 135 7.42 -2.30 -11.28
C LEU A 135 8.25 -2.78 -10.09
N VAL A 136 8.44 -4.10 -10.00
CA VAL A 136 9.29 -4.77 -9.01
C VAL A 136 10.23 -5.70 -9.77
N GLU A 137 11.53 -5.50 -9.59
CA GLU A 137 12.54 -6.41 -10.15
C GLU A 137 12.82 -7.55 -9.16
N PRO A 138 12.72 -8.83 -9.57
CA PRO A 138 12.87 -9.96 -8.65
C PRO A 138 14.17 -9.94 -7.84
N ARG A 139 15.30 -9.66 -8.49
CA ARG A 139 16.60 -9.53 -7.84
C ARG A 139 16.59 -8.45 -6.76
N ARG A 140 16.05 -7.27 -7.06
CA ARG A 140 15.96 -6.16 -6.10
C ARG A 140 14.99 -6.46 -4.96
N ALA A 141 13.96 -7.27 -5.18
CA ALA A 141 13.06 -7.73 -4.12
C ALA A 141 13.77 -8.67 -3.14
N ILE A 142 14.62 -9.58 -3.63
CA ILE A 142 15.47 -10.43 -2.78
C ILE A 142 16.48 -9.58 -2.00
N GLU A 143 17.15 -8.62 -2.65
CA GLU A 143 18.06 -7.68 -1.98
C GLU A 143 17.34 -6.85 -0.91
N TYR A 144 16.09 -6.42 -1.17
CA TYR A 144 15.25 -5.75 -0.20
C TYR A 144 14.97 -6.65 1.00
N PHE A 145 14.60 -7.92 0.79
CA PHE A 145 14.35 -8.86 1.87
C PHE A 145 15.58 -9.02 2.78
N HIS A 146 16.77 -9.19 2.21
CA HIS A 146 18.01 -9.28 2.99
C HIS A 146 18.28 -8.05 3.86
N ARG A 147 17.86 -6.85 3.43
CA ARG A 147 18.00 -5.63 4.23
C ARG A 147 17.09 -5.60 5.45
N ILE A 148 15.92 -6.23 5.39
CA ILE A 148 14.93 -6.21 6.48
C ILE A 148 15.01 -7.44 7.37
N GLU A 149 15.71 -8.49 6.95
CA GLU A 149 15.68 -9.79 7.61
C GLU A 149 16.13 -9.74 9.07
N ALA A 150 17.19 -8.98 9.36
CA ALA A 150 17.70 -8.81 10.72
C ALA A 150 16.70 -8.08 11.64
N ASP A 151 15.70 -7.40 11.09
CA ASP A 151 14.69 -6.65 11.82
C ASP A 151 13.37 -7.42 12.02
N LEU A 152 13.24 -8.63 11.44
CA LEU A 152 12.01 -9.43 11.53
C LEU A 152 11.64 -9.78 12.98
N TYR A 153 12.59 -9.79 13.92
CA TYR A 153 12.32 -10.03 15.34
C TYR A 153 11.38 -8.99 15.97
N ARG A 154 11.22 -7.81 15.35
CA ARG A 154 10.26 -6.78 15.79
C ARG A 154 8.82 -7.10 15.41
N TYR A 155 8.60 -8.12 14.58
CA TYR A 155 7.30 -8.54 14.05
C TYR A 155 7.02 -9.98 14.50
N PRO A 156 6.53 -10.18 15.73
CA PRO A 156 6.42 -11.52 16.34
C PRO A 156 5.43 -12.46 15.62
N ALA A 157 4.55 -11.92 14.78
CA ALA A 157 3.64 -12.71 13.94
C ALA A 157 4.35 -13.40 12.76
N ILE A 158 5.54 -12.91 12.35
CA ILE A 158 6.26 -13.43 11.19
C ILE A 158 7.11 -14.64 11.61
N HIS A 159 6.93 -15.77 10.91
CA HIS A 159 7.88 -16.87 10.96
C HIS A 159 9.00 -16.69 9.92
N GLY A 160 10.13 -16.09 10.34
CA GLY A 160 11.24 -15.70 9.47
C GLY A 160 11.69 -16.77 8.45
N PRO A 161 11.96 -18.03 8.85
CA PRO A 161 12.35 -19.07 7.90
C PRO A 161 11.29 -19.38 6.83
N SER A 162 10.00 -19.27 7.16
CA SER A 162 8.93 -19.46 6.18
C SER A 162 8.84 -18.28 5.23
N PHE A 163 8.95 -17.06 5.75
CA PHE A 163 8.90 -15.85 4.93
C PHE A 163 10.05 -15.80 3.93
N ARG A 164 11.28 -16.13 4.36
CA ARG A 164 12.45 -16.28 3.47
C ARG A 164 12.17 -17.21 2.29
N ARG A 165 11.67 -18.43 2.57
CA ARG A 165 11.37 -19.40 1.52
C ARG A 165 10.31 -18.87 0.54
N ALA A 166 9.27 -18.22 1.06
CA ALA A 166 8.23 -17.63 0.23
C ALA A 166 8.77 -16.51 -0.68
N VAL A 167 9.68 -15.66 -0.19
CA VAL A 167 10.36 -14.63 -1.00
C VAL A 167 11.22 -15.28 -2.08
N GLU A 168 12.06 -16.26 -1.72
CA GLU A 168 12.92 -16.96 -2.67
C GLU A 168 12.12 -17.71 -3.75
N GLU A 169 10.92 -18.19 -3.43
CA GLU A 169 10.02 -18.83 -4.40
C GLU A 169 9.30 -17.80 -5.29
N ALA A 170 8.79 -16.70 -4.72
CA ALA A 170 8.02 -15.71 -5.44
C ALA A 170 8.85 -14.86 -6.42
N PHE A 171 10.14 -14.68 -6.14
CA PHE A 171 11.05 -13.82 -6.90
C PHE A 171 12.20 -14.60 -7.57
N ARG A 172 12.02 -15.90 -7.79
CA ARG A 172 12.96 -16.73 -8.56
C ARG A 172 12.98 -16.38 -10.05
#